data_AF-A0A7V2CLF4-F1
#
_entry.id   AF-A0A7V2CLF4-F1
#
_cell.length_a   1.000
_cell.length_b   1.000
_cell.length_c   1.000
_cell.angle_alpha   90.00
_cell.angle_beta   90.00
_cell.angle_gamma   90.00
#
_symmetry.space_group_name_H-M   'P 1'
#
loop_
_entity.id
_entity.type
_entity.pdbx_description
1 polymer ?
#
loop_
_entity_poly.entity_id
_entity_poly.type
_entity_poly.pdbx_seq_one_letter_code
_entity_poly.pdbx_strand_id
1 'polypeptide(L)'
;MNPLSKTAARHAEKAPGADAHEPPAHAFMFWLLLALAASAFLPAALSPIWQDRLAWKQKEEAAGARVLALRQRYERNQATIEALGSDPAANERLAIRELGYVRPGEKLVSLAGWERPGLPASARPPDSLEPSSQEMGRPHWLDRLAERLPRTWHNPAFAANPTRELLLVMSGTLTLAAFWLFRRR
;
A
#
# COMPACT_ATOMS: atom_id res chain seq x y z
N MET A 1 -11.15 -63.53 71.52
CA MET A 1 -10.28 -63.05 70.41
C MET A 1 -11.19 -62.38 69.40
N ASN A 2 -11.23 -61.04 69.40
CA ASN A 2 -12.22 -60.26 68.65
C ASN A 2 -11.68 -59.83 67.27
N PRO A 3 -12.43 -60.06 66.17
CA PRO A 3 -12.03 -59.65 64.82
C PRO A 3 -12.30 -58.15 64.51
N LEU A 4 -12.71 -57.35 65.49
CA LEU A 4 -13.17 -55.97 65.28
C LEU A 4 -12.09 -54.88 65.40
N SER A 5 -10.82 -55.21 65.69
CA SER A 5 -9.75 -54.20 65.83
C SER A 5 -8.98 -53.91 64.54
N LYS A 6 -9.23 -54.62 63.43
CA LYS A 6 -8.39 -54.56 62.22
C LYS A 6 -8.86 -53.55 61.16
N THR A 7 -10.03 -52.93 61.33
CA THR A 7 -10.58 -51.95 60.38
C THR A 7 -10.31 -50.49 60.76
N ALA A 8 -9.88 -50.20 61.98
CA ALA A 8 -9.59 -48.83 62.41
C ALA A 8 -8.21 -48.29 61.93
N ALA A 9 -7.31 -49.16 61.47
CA ALA A 9 -5.94 -48.78 61.11
C ALA A 9 -5.71 -48.52 59.61
N ARG A 10 -6.76 -48.49 58.77
CA ARG A 10 -6.62 -48.26 57.30
C ARG A 10 -7.11 -46.90 56.80
N HIS A 11 -7.50 -45.98 57.69
CA HIS A 11 -8.04 -44.67 57.31
C HIS A 11 -7.11 -43.48 57.60
N ALA A 12 -5.89 -43.69 58.10
CA ALA A 12 -5.03 -42.60 58.58
C ALA A 12 -3.79 -42.32 57.71
N GLU A 13 -3.77 -42.74 56.44
CA GLU A 13 -2.65 -42.41 55.55
C GLU A 13 -3.10 -42.18 54.11
N LYS A 14 -4.18 -41.40 53.95
CA LYS A 14 -4.32 -40.62 52.72
C LYS A 14 -3.80 -39.23 53.07
N ALA A 15 -2.49 -39.06 52.90
CA ALA A 15 -1.84 -37.77 52.99
C ALA A 15 -2.71 -36.75 52.23
N PRO A 16 -3.02 -35.58 52.82
CA PRO A 16 -3.73 -34.53 52.10
C PRO A 16 -2.95 -34.29 50.83
N GLY A 17 -3.64 -34.49 49.70
CA GLY A 17 -3.10 -34.22 48.38
C GLY A 17 -2.40 -32.89 48.47
N ALA A 18 -1.09 -32.93 48.28
CA ALA A 18 -0.38 -31.80 47.76
C ALA A 18 -1.02 -31.54 46.41
N ASP A 19 -2.14 -30.82 46.43
CA ASP A 19 -2.55 -29.92 45.37
C ASP A 19 -1.42 -28.87 45.32
N ALA A 20 -0.24 -29.32 44.87
CA ALA A 20 0.80 -28.49 44.38
C ALA A 20 0.15 -27.86 43.15
N HIS A 21 -0.57 -26.77 43.39
CA HIS A 21 -0.85 -25.76 42.39
C HIS A 21 0.52 -25.44 41.79
N GLU A 22 0.85 -26.12 40.69
CA GLU A 22 2.02 -25.80 39.90
C GLU A 22 1.93 -24.29 39.66
N PRO A 23 2.96 -23.54 40.05
CA PRO A 23 2.84 -22.10 40.16
C PRO A 23 2.42 -21.50 38.81
N PRO A 24 1.58 -20.45 38.80
CA PRO A 24 1.11 -19.76 37.60
C PRO A 24 2.23 -19.23 36.68
N ALA A 25 3.48 -19.36 37.08
CA ALA A 25 4.69 -19.08 36.32
C ALA A 25 4.74 -19.77 34.94
N HIS A 26 4.22 -20.99 34.81
CA HIS A 26 4.25 -21.71 33.53
C HIS A 26 3.29 -21.11 32.50
N ALA A 27 2.06 -20.79 32.94
CA ALA A 27 1.10 -20.07 32.13
C ALA A 27 1.63 -18.68 31.76
N PHE A 28 2.26 -17.98 32.71
CA PHE A 28 2.86 -16.67 32.45
C PHE A 28 3.98 -16.73 31.40
N MET A 29 4.88 -17.71 31.47
CA MET A 29 5.97 -17.88 30.51
C MET A 29 5.45 -18.21 29.10
N PHE A 30 4.39 -19.03 29.00
CA PHE A 30 3.72 -19.29 27.73
C PHE A 30 3.16 -18.00 27.11
N TRP A 31 2.43 -17.20 27.91
CA TRP A 31 1.89 -15.92 27.44
C TRP A 31 2.98 -14.92 27.06
N LEU A 32 4.11 -14.90 27.78
CA LEU A 32 5.25 -14.06 27.45
C LEU A 32 5.86 -14.44 26.09
N LEU A 33 6.08 -15.73 25.84
CA LEU A 33 6.60 -16.23 24.56
C LEU A 33 5.62 -15.99 23.42
N LEU A 34 4.33 -16.19 23.67
CA LEU A 34 3.28 -15.91 22.69
C LEU A 34 3.22 -14.42 22.34
N ALA A 35 3.31 -13.53 23.35
CA ALA A 35 3.35 -12.09 23.14
C ALA A 35 4.61 -11.66 22.36
N LEU A 36 5.76 -12.26 22.67
CA LEU A 36 7.01 -11.99 21.94
C LEU A 36 6.90 -12.44 20.47
N ALA A 37 6.37 -13.63 20.21
CA ALA A 37 6.12 -14.13 18.86
C ALA A 37 5.12 -13.24 18.10
N ALA A 38 4.01 -12.87 18.74
CA ALA A 38 2.99 -12.00 18.17
C ALA A 38 3.56 -10.61 17.86
N SER A 39 4.41 -10.05 18.72
CA SER A 39 5.00 -8.73 18.51
C SER A 39 5.92 -8.67 17.28
N ALA A 40 6.57 -9.77 16.90
CA ALA A 40 7.32 -9.88 15.66
C ALA A 40 6.42 -10.19 14.44
N PHE A 41 5.40 -11.02 14.65
CA PHE A 41 4.50 -11.47 13.57
C PHE A 41 3.57 -10.37 13.07
N LEU A 42 2.94 -9.62 13.98
CA LEU A 42 1.98 -8.56 13.64
C LEU A 42 2.55 -7.54 12.64
N PRO A 43 3.72 -6.91 12.88
CA PRO A 43 4.27 -5.94 11.93
C PRO A 43 4.69 -6.60 10.60
N ALA A 44 5.21 -7.83 10.63
CA ALA A 44 5.62 -8.53 9.41
C ALA A 44 4.44 -8.91 8.50
N ALA A 45 3.30 -9.31 9.09
CA ALA A 45 2.09 -9.66 8.36
C ALA A 45 1.25 -8.44 7.96
N LEU A 46 1.18 -7.42 8.82
CA LEU A 46 0.34 -6.25 8.60
C LEU A 46 0.99 -5.23 7.64
N SER A 47 2.31 -5.11 7.65
CA SER A 47 3.07 -4.20 6.78
C SER A 47 2.74 -4.33 5.29
N PRO A 48 2.77 -5.51 4.64
CA PRO A 48 2.48 -5.63 3.21
C PRO A 48 1.04 -5.23 2.86
N ILE A 49 0.06 -5.60 3.69
CA ILE A 49 -1.35 -5.25 3.48
C ILE A 49 -1.52 -3.73 3.49
N TRP A 50 -0.80 -3.05 4.39
CA TRP A 50 -0.82 -1.60 4.47
C TRP A 50 -0.17 -0.94 3.25
N GLN A 51 0.96 -1.49 2.77
CA GLN A 51 1.65 -1.01 1.57
C GLN A 51 0.79 -1.17 0.32
N ASP A 52 0.12 -2.31 0.17
CA ASP A 52 -0.80 -2.54 -0.94
C ASP A 52 -1.93 -1.53 -0.94
N ARG A 53 -2.52 -1.25 0.23
CA ARG A 53 -3.56 -0.21 0.36
C ARG A 53 -3.06 1.18 -0.03
N LEU A 54 -1.84 1.54 0.38
CA LEU A 54 -1.23 2.81 -0.01
C LEU A 54 -0.99 2.87 -1.53
N ALA A 55 -0.50 1.78 -2.13
CA ALA A 55 -0.27 1.70 -3.57
C ALA A 55 -1.58 1.81 -4.38
N TRP A 56 -2.66 1.20 -3.91
CA TRP A 56 -3.98 1.32 -4.54
C TRP A 56 -4.52 2.75 -4.50
N LYS A 57 -4.40 3.44 -3.37
CA LYS A 57 -4.80 4.85 -3.26
C LYS A 57 -4.02 5.76 -4.18
N GLN A 58 -2.70 5.60 -4.23
CA GLN A 58 -1.86 6.38 -5.15
C GLN A 58 -2.25 6.15 -6.61
N LYS A 59 -2.62 4.92 -6.98
CA LYS A 59 -3.13 4.62 -8.33
C LYS A 59 -4.47 5.29 -8.59
N GLU A 60 -5.37 5.32 -7.62
CA GLU A 60 -6.67 5.97 -7.73
C GLU A 60 -6.52 7.49 -7.90
N GLU A 61 -5.68 8.13 -7.10
CA GLU A 61 -5.37 9.56 -7.22
C GLU A 61 -4.71 9.89 -8.56
N ALA A 62 -3.72 9.11 -8.99
CA ALA A 62 -3.07 9.28 -10.27
C ALA A 62 -4.05 9.11 -11.45
N ALA A 63 -4.97 8.15 -11.35
CA ALA A 63 -6.03 7.98 -12.34
C ALA A 63 -7.00 9.18 -12.35
N GLY A 64 -7.43 9.66 -11.17
CA GLY A 64 -8.28 10.84 -11.03
C GLY A 64 -7.65 12.09 -11.64
N ALA A 65 -6.36 12.34 -11.37
CA ALA A 65 -5.62 13.46 -11.95
C ALA A 65 -5.56 13.38 -13.49
N ARG A 66 -5.34 12.18 -14.05
CA ARG A 66 -5.35 11.97 -15.51
C ARG A 66 -6.71 12.24 -16.12
N VAL A 67 -7.80 11.79 -15.48
CA VAL A 67 -9.16 12.05 -15.96
C VAL A 67 -9.46 13.54 -15.96
N LEU A 68 -9.10 14.26 -14.89
CA LEU A 68 -9.27 15.71 -14.83
C LEU A 68 -8.47 16.44 -15.93
N ALA A 69 -7.21 16.05 -16.14
CA ALA A 69 -6.38 16.63 -17.19
C ALA A 69 -6.96 16.38 -18.59
N LEU A 70 -7.44 15.17 -18.88
CA LEU A 70 -8.08 14.83 -20.14
C LEU A 70 -9.38 15.61 -20.34
N ARG A 71 -10.19 15.77 -19.29
CA ARG A 71 -11.42 16.55 -19.33
C ARG A 71 -11.16 18.01 -19.65
N GLN A 72 -10.16 18.62 -19.02
CA GLN A 72 -9.77 20.00 -19.33
C GLN A 72 -9.29 20.15 -20.78
N ARG A 73 -8.55 19.18 -21.32
CA ARG A 73 -8.14 19.19 -22.73
C ARG A 73 -9.35 19.06 -23.66
N TYR A 74 -10.28 18.18 -23.32
CA TYR A 74 -11.52 18.01 -24.09
C TYR A 74 -12.34 19.30 -24.12
N GLU A 75 -12.54 19.96 -22.98
CA GLU A 75 -13.29 21.22 -22.88
C GLU A 75 -12.61 22.35 -23.69
N ARG A 76 -11.28 22.46 -23.63
CA ARG A 76 -10.52 23.43 -24.45
C ARG A 76 -10.66 23.15 -25.94
N ASN A 77 -10.57 21.89 -26.34
CA ASN A 77 -10.71 21.50 -27.74
C ASN A 77 -12.13 21.76 -28.25
N GLN A 78 -13.15 21.45 -27.44
CA GLN A 78 -14.55 21.76 -27.77
C GLN A 78 -14.77 23.26 -27.96
N ALA A 79 -14.28 24.09 -27.03
CA ALA A 79 -14.36 25.54 -27.16
C ALA A 79 -13.64 26.06 -28.43
N THR A 80 -12.51 25.43 -28.80
CA THR A 80 -11.79 25.77 -30.03
C THR A 80 -12.58 25.38 -31.28
N ILE A 81 -13.21 24.20 -31.28
CA ILE A 81 -14.06 23.74 -32.39
C ILE A 81 -15.27 24.65 -32.54
N GLU A 82 -15.92 25.03 -31.45
CA GLU A 82 -17.06 25.95 -31.45
C GLU A 82 -16.67 27.35 -31.97
N ALA A 83 -15.50 27.86 -31.58
CA ALA A 83 -14.95 29.11 -32.10
C ALA A 83 -14.64 29.03 -33.61
N LEU A 84 -14.10 27.89 -34.09
CA LEU A 84 -13.86 27.68 -35.52
C LEU A 84 -15.15 27.51 -36.32
N GLY A 85 -16.18 26.90 -35.74
CA GLY A 85 -17.50 26.76 -36.37
C GLY A 85 -18.24 28.09 -36.52
N SER A 86 -17.99 29.05 -35.63
CA SER A 86 -18.64 30.36 -35.65
C SER A 86 -17.95 31.39 -36.57
N ASP A 87 -16.68 31.19 -36.95
CA ASP A 87 -15.97 32.05 -37.91
C ASP A 87 -15.63 31.30 -39.22
N PRO A 88 -16.49 31.40 -40.25
CA PRO A 88 -16.23 30.77 -41.55
C PRO A 88 -15.01 31.34 -42.27
N ALA A 89 -14.62 32.60 -42.02
CA ALA A 89 -13.43 33.20 -42.62
C ALA A 89 -12.14 32.64 -41.99
N ALA A 90 -12.16 32.32 -40.70
CA ALA A 90 -11.07 31.60 -40.05
C ALA A 90 -10.89 30.19 -40.63
N ASN A 91 -11.99 29.46 -40.89
CA ASN A 91 -11.93 28.15 -41.54
C ASN A 91 -11.36 28.22 -42.97
N GLU A 92 -11.75 29.22 -43.77
CA GLU A 92 -11.21 29.39 -45.13
C GLU A 92 -9.70 29.66 -45.08
N ARG A 93 -9.23 30.49 -44.14
CA ARG A 93 -7.79 30.73 -43.90
C ARG A 93 -7.05 29.49 -43.43
N LEU A 94 -7.66 28.69 -42.55
CA LEU A 94 -7.08 27.44 -42.06
C LEU A 94 -6.98 26.41 -43.20
N ALA A 95 -8.01 26.30 -44.04
CA ALA A 95 -8.02 25.42 -45.20
C ALA A 95 -6.95 25.81 -46.23
N ILE A 96 -6.75 27.10 -46.49
CA ILE A 96 -5.69 27.58 -47.38
C ILE A 96 -4.30 27.27 -46.78
N ARG A 97 -4.10 27.48 -45.47
CA ARG A 97 -2.79 27.33 -44.81
C ARG A 97 -2.37 25.88 -44.59
N GLU A 98 -3.28 25.06 -44.05
CA GLU A 98 -3.00 23.67 -43.64
C GLU A 98 -3.26 22.68 -44.78
N LEU A 99 -4.38 22.84 -45.49
CA LEU A 99 -4.80 21.91 -46.55
C LEU A 99 -4.34 22.36 -47.94
N GLY A 100 -3.75 23.55 -48.08
CA GLY A 100 -3.38 24.11 -49.37
C GLY A 100 -4.59 24.34 -50.28
N TYR A 101 -5.76 24.58 -49.70
CA TYR A 101 -6.98 24.84 -50.47
C TYR A 101 -6.79 26.08 -51.34
N VAL A 102 -7.17 25.98 -52.62
CA VAL A 102 -7.08 27.08 -53.60
C VAL A 102 -8.46 27.29 -54.18
N ARG A 103 -8.94 28.54 -54.21
CA ARG A 103 -10.24 28.85 -54.82
C ARG A 103 -10.19 28.61 -56.34
N PRO A 104 -11.29 28.16 -56.95
CA PRO A 104 -11.36 27.99 -58.39
C PRO A 104 -11.01 29.31 -59.12
N GLY A 105 -9.90 29.33 -59.85
CA GLY A 105 -9.42 30.50 -60.59
C GLY A 105 -8.20 31.21 -59.98
N GLU A 106 -7.79 30.88 -58.76
CA GLU A 106 -6.55 31.39 -58.16
C GLU A 106 -5.34 30.53 -58.56
N LYS A 107 -4.20 31.17 -58.86
CA LYS A 107 -2.91 30.49 -59.10
C LYS A 107 -2.07 30.51 -57.83
N LEU A 108 -1.79 29.33 -57.28
CA LEU A 108 -0.89 29.18 -56.14
C LEU A 108 0.56 29.41 -56.60
N VAL A 109 1.17 30.50 -56.16
CA VAL A 109 2.60 30.76 -56.39
C VAL A 109 3.37 30.21 -55.19
N SER A 110 3.90 29.00 -55.33
CA SER A 110 4.79 28.41 -54.33
C SER A 110 6.16 29.07 -54.43
N LEU A 111 6.51 29.91 -53.45
CA LEU A 111 7.84 30.50 -53.33
C LEU A 111 8.81 29.41 -52.84
N ALA A 112 9.50 28.77 -53.78
CA ALA A 112 10.58 27.84 -53.49
C ALA A 112 11.68 28.58 -52.70
N GLY A 113 11.82 28.26 -51.40
CA GLY A 113 12.81 28.88 -50.51
C GLY A 113 12.24 29.54 -49.25
N TRP A 114 10.92 29.64 -49.12
CA TRP A 114 10.30 29.91 -47.81
C TRP A 114 10.40 28.63 -46.98
N GLU A 115 11.45 28.50 -46.17
CA GLU A 115 11.44 27.57 -45.04
C GLU A 115 10.28 27.99 -44.14
N ARG A 116 9.23 27.15 -44.06
CA ARG A 116 8.18 27.34 -43.06
C ARG A 116 8.90 27.47 -41.71
N PRO A 117 8.68 28.57 -40.93
CA PRO A 117 9.10 28.61 -39.55
C PRO A 117 8.58 27.33 -38.91
N GLY A 118 9.50 26.46 -38.49
CA GLY A 118 9.16 25.13 -37.99
C GLY A 118 8.03 25.29 -36.99
N LEU A 119 6.91 24.60 -37.23
CA LEU A 119 5.85 24.44 -36.25
C LEU A 119 6.54 24.17 -34.91
N PRO A 120 6.26 24.94 -33.84
CA PRO A 120 6.90 24.72 -32.56
C PRO A 120 6.75 23.24 -32.25
N ALA A 121 7.90 22.56 -32.09
CA ALA A 121 7.98 21.13 -31.94
C ALA A 121 6.83 20.66 -31.06
N SER A 122 5.98 19.80 -31.63
CA SER A 122 4.80 19.19 -31.02
C SER A 122 5.01 19.13 -29.52
N ALA A 123 4.21 19.93 -28.80
CA ALA A 123 4.30 20.10 -27.36
C ALA A 123 4.53 18.73 -26.75
N ARG A 124 5.77 18.50 -26.31
CA ARG A 124 6.18 17.31 -25.59
C ARG A 124 5.05 17.05 -24.60
N PRO A 125 4.39 15.86 -24.60
CA PRO A 125 3.45 15.58 -23.55
C PRO A 125 4.19 15.92 -22.24
N PRO A 126 3.56 16.63 -21.29
CA PRO A 126 4.17 16.84 -19.99
C PRO A 126 4.31 15.46 -19.35
N ASP A 127 5.38 14.77 -19.73
CA ASP A 127 5.92 13.61 -19.09
C ASP A 127 6.33 14.09 -17.72
N SER A 128 5.90 13.34 -16.72
CA SER A 128 6.16 13.59 -15.29
C SER A 128 5.34 14.75 -14.71
N LEU A 129 4.01 14.57 -14.66
CA LEU A 129 3.33 14.85 -13.40
C LEU A 129 3.91 13.85 -12.39
N GLU A 130 5.06 14.20 -11.81
CA GLU A 130 5.52 13.57 -10.57
C GLU A 130 4.30 13.58 -9.64
N PRO A 131 3.83 12.42 -9.17
CA PRO A 131 2.74 12.38 -8.21
C PRO A 131 3.21 13.20 -7.01
N SER A 132 2.67 14.42 -6.87
CA SER A 132 2.87 15.22 -5.68
C SER A 132 2.48 14.31 -4.54
N SER A 133 3.46 13.93 -3.73
CA SER A 133 3.26 13.13 -2.53
C SER A 133 2.52 14.04 -1.55
N GLN A 134 1.25 14.33 -1.84
CA GLN A 134 0.33 14.89 -0.90
C GLN A 134 0.18 13.81 0.14
N GLU A 135 0.89 13.98 1.25
CA GLU A 135 0.80 13.16 2.45
C GLU A 135 -0.66 13.16 2.89
N MET A 136 -1.38 12.16 2.40
CA MET A 136 -2.78 11.97 2.71
C MET A 136 -2.85 11.77 4.22
N GLY A 137 -3.48 12.75 4.88
CA GLY A 137 -3.42 12.98 6.32
C GLY A 137 -3.32 11.69 7.11
N ARG A 138 -2.11 11.37 7.56
CA ARG A 138 -1.90 10.28 8.51
C ARG A 138 -2.79 10.59 9.71
N PRO A 139 -3.55 9.62 10.23
CA PRO A 139 -4.28 9.82 11.47
C PRO A 139 -3.29 10.31 12.53
N HIS A 140 -3.61 11.42 13.20
CA HIS A 140 -2.69 12.10 14.14
C HIS A 140 -2.23 11.20 15.30
N TRP A 141 -2.94 10.11 15.59
CA TRP A 141 -2.49 9.10 16.56
C TRP A 141 -1.35 8.22 16.02
N LEU A 142 -1.31 7.97 14.70
CA LEU A 142 -0.22 7.26 14.03
C LEU A 142 1.06 8.09 14.01
N ASP A 143 0.96 9.41 13.87
CA ASP A 143 2.13 10.29 13.93
C ASP A 143 2.76 10.31 15.32
N ARG A 144 1.94 10.38 16.39
CA ARG A 144 2.45 10.26 17.77
C ARG A 144 3.08 8.90 18.07
N LEU A 145 2.58 7.83 17.47
CA LEU A 145 3.20 6.51 17.56
C LEU A 145 4.52 6.49 16.77
N ALA A 146 4.52 6.98 15.55
CA ALA A 146 5.70 7.04 14.70
C ALA A 146 6.83 7.89 15.31
N GLU A 147 6.51 8.95 16.05
CA GLU A 147 7.47 9.74 16.83
C GLU A 147 8.07 8.97 18.02
N ARG A 148 7.29 8.09 18.64
CA ARG A 148 7.74 7.25 19.78
C ARG A 148 8.44 5.97 19.36
N LEU A 149 8.17 5.50 18.15
CA LEU A 149 8.77 4.30 17.60
C LEU A 149 10.15 4.64 17.01
N PRO A 150 11.20 3.86 17.31
CA PRO A 150 12.50 4.08 16.71
C PRO A 150 12.37 4.01 15.18
N ARG A 151 12.97 4.99 14.49
CA ARG A 151 12.95 5.14 13.01
C ARG A 151 13.31 3.84 12.25
N THR A 152 13.93 2.88 12.93
CA THR A 152 14.27 1.55 12.42
C THR A 152 13.07 0.71 11.98
N TRP A 153 11.83 1.03 12.39
CA TRP A 153 10.62 0.31 11.95
C TRP A 153 10.20 0.58 10.51
N HIS A 154 10.62 1.70 9.93
CA HIS A 154 10.37 2.01 8.51
C HIS A 154 11.52 1.56 7.61
N ASN A 155 12.45 0.77 8.14
CA ASN A 155 13.59 0.32 7.37
C ASN A 155 13.10 -0.64 6.25
N PRO A 156 13.36 -0.34 4.97
CA PRO A 156 12.95 -1.20 3.86
C PRO A 156 13.45 -2.64 4.00
N ALA A 157 14.46 -2.87 4.85
CA ALA A 157 14.92 -4.19 5.27
C ALA A 157 13.80 -5.11 5.81
N PHE A 158 12.73 -4.61 6.42
CA PHE A 158 11.59 -5.44 6.85
C PHE A 158 10.55 -5.69 5.76
N ALA A 159 10.52 -4.83 4.73
CA ALA A 159 9.63 -4.95 3.59
C ALA A 159 10.26 -5.76 2.44
N ALA A 160 11.59 -5.90 2.42
CA ALA A 160 12.33 -6.64 1.42
C ALA A 160 12.01 -8.14 1.47
N ASN A 161 11.89 -8.75 0.29
CA ASN A 161 11.34 -10.09 0.13
C ASN A 161 12.11 -11.22 0.85
N PRO A 162 13.46 -11.26 0.91
CA PRO A 162 14.11 -12.41 1.57
C PRO A 162 14.00 -12.35 3.10
N THR A 163 14.06 -11.17 3.70
CA THR A 163 14.05 -10.99 5.16
C THR A 163 12.66 -11.21 5.75
N ARG A 164 11.59 -10.81 5.04
CA ARG A 164 10.21 -11.03 5.47
C ARG A 164 9.86 -12.51 5.55
N GLU A 165 10.19 -13.30 4.54
CA GLU A 165 9.94 -14.74 4.53
C GLU A 165 10.67 -15.43 5.68
N LEU A 166 11.94 -15.06 5.90
CA LEU A 166 12.75 -15.58 7.00
C LEU A 166 12.15 -15.27 8.37
N LEU A 167 11.69 -14.03 8.59
CA LEU A 167 11.03 -13.61 9.83
C LEU A 167 9.72 -14.37 10.07
N LEU A 168 8.91 -14.57 9.02
CA LEU A 168 7.66 -15.33 9.11
C LEU A 168 7.92 -16.81 9.43
N VAL A 169 8.93 -17.42 8.80
CA VAL A 169 9.32 -18.81 9.08
C VAL A 169 9.88 -18.95 10.50
N MET A 170 10.74 -18.04 10.95
CA MET A 170 11.27 -18.04 12.32
C MET A 170 10.16 -17.84 13.35
N SER A 171 9.23 -16.91 13.11
CA SER A 171 8.06 -16.68 13.96
C SER A 171 7.16 -17.92 14.03
N GLY A 172 6.85 -18.54 12.89
CA GLY A 172 6.02 -19.74 12.82
C GLY A 172 6.67 -20.92 13.54
N THR A 173 7.97 -21.15 13.33
CA THR A 173 8.71 -22.22 13.99
C THR A 173 8.81 -22.01 15.50
N LEU A 174 9.02 -20.78 15.98
CA LEU A 174 9.02 -20.46 17.42
C LEU A 174 7.64 -20.74 18.05
N THR A 175 6.56 -20.37 17.36
CA THR A 175 5.18 -20.60 17.84
C THR A 175 4.86 -22.09 17.89
N LEU A 176 5.26 -22.84 16.86
CA LEU A 176 5.10 -24.30 16.81
C LEU A 176 5.91 -24.98 17.92
N ALA A 177 7.16 -24.55 18.14
CA ALA A 177 8.02 -25.07 19.20
C ALA A 177 7.45 -24.80 20.60
N ALA A 178 6.92 -23.60 20.85
CA ALA A 178 6.22 -23.27 22.09
C ALA A 178 5.01 -24.17 22.31
N PHE A 179 4.19 -24.39 21.27
CA PHE A 179 3.03 -25.28 21.34
C PHE A 179 3.43 -26.73 21.62
N TRP A 180 4.49 -27.21 20.98
CA TRP A 180 4.98 -28.58 21.15
C TRP A 180 5.58 -28.83 22.53
N LEU A 181 6.32 -27.86 23.07
CA LEU A 181 6.90 -27.91 24.40
C LEU A 181 5.83 -27.98 25.49
N PHE A 182 4.76 -27.20 25.35
CA PHE A 182 3.69 -27.12 26.36
C PHE A 182 2.59 -28.18 26.20
N ARG A 183 2.38 -28.73 25.00
CA ARG A 183 1.44 -29.84 24.77
C ARG A 183 1.93 -31.18 25.32
N ARG A 184 3.26 -31.33 25.53
CA ARG A 184 3.87 -32.61 25.93
C ARG A 184 3.96 -32.80 27.46
N ARG A 185 3.49 -31.84 28.24
CA ARG A 185 3.22 -31.98 29.68
C ARG A 185 1.72 -32.13 29.88
#